data_AF-A0A958XM54-F1
#
_entry.id   AF-A0A958XM54-F1
#
_cell.length_a   1.000
_cell.length_b   1.000
_cell.length_c   1.000
_cell.angle_alpha   90.00
_cell.angle_beta   90.00
_cell.angle_gamma   90.00
#
_symmetry.space_group_name_H-M   'P 1'
#
loop_
_entity.id
_entity.type
_entity.pdbx_description
1 polymer ?
#
loop_
_entity_poly.entity_id
_entity_poly.type
_entity_poly.pdbx_seq_one_letter_code
_entity_poly.pdbx_strand_id
1 'polypeptide(L)' 'MRKDERLALLEEQQILFMLLDYHIKHRKKIGMDDQEFDNYVNAALERLSEIKKLLAESTDRP' A
#
# COMPACT_ATOMS: atom_id res chain seq x y z
N MET A 1 15.95 3.38 -11.23
CA MET A 1 14.55 3.02 -11.52
C MET A 1 14.09 3.81 -12.74
N ARG A 2 13.36 3.21 -13.68
CA ARG A 2 12.80 3.95 -14.81
C ARG A 2 11.72 4.92 -14.30
N LYS A 3 11.54 6.07 -14.97
CA LYS A 3 10.55 7.08 -14.58
C LYS A 3 9.15 6.47 -14.46
N ASP A 4 8.80 5.55 -15.35
CA ASP A 4 7.49 4.89 -15.41
C ASP A 4 7.30 3.92 -14.23
N GLU A 5 8.34 3.19 -13.83
CA GLU A 5 8.32 2.30 -12.65
C GLU A 5 8.13 3.12 -11.36
N ARG A 6 8.76 4.30 -11.27
CA ARG A 6 8.59 5.20 -10.13
C ARG A 6 7.18 5.76 -10.04
N LEU A 7 6.60 6.16 -11.18
CA LEU A 7 5.21 6.64 -11.23
C LEU A 7 4.23 5.55 -10.83
N ALA A 8 4.41 4.33 -11.36
CA ALA A 8 3.57 3.18 -11.00
C ALA A 8 3.60 2.88 -9.49
N LEU A 9 4.78 2.92 -8.86
CA LEU A 9 4.91 2.72 -7.42
C LEU A 9 4.23 3.82 -6.58
N LEU A 10 4.29 5.07 -7.04
CA LEU A 10 3.61 6.19 -6.37
C LEU A 10 2.09 6.08 -6.51
N GLU A 11 1.58 5.69 -7.68
CA GLU A 11 0.17 5.43 -7.91
C GLU A 11 -0.33 4.27 -7.04
N GLU A 12 0.42 3.16 -7.01
CA GLU A 12 0.11 2.01 -6.16
C GLU A 12 0.04 2.40 -4.68
N GLN A 13 1.02 3.17 -4.20
CA GLN A 13 1.04 3.70 -2.84
C GLN A 13 -0.24 4.52 -2.54
N GLN A 14 -0.63 5.42 -3.46
CA GLN A 14 -1.80 6.27 -3.28
C GLN A 14 -3.10 5.47 -3.24
N ILE A 15 -3.24 4.46 -4.10
CA ILE A 15 -4.40 3.56 -4.13
C ILE A 15 -4.48 2.76 -2.83
N LEU A 16 -3.37 2.19 -2.37
CA LEU A 16 -3.34 1.42 -1.11
C LEU A 16 -3.77 2.26 0.09
N PHE A 17 -3.30 3.52 0.18
CA PHE A 17 -3.76 4.43 1.24
C PHE A 17 -5.25 4.72 1.15
N MET A 18 -5.78 4.98 -0.05
CA MET A 18 -7.20 5.27 -0.24
C MET A 18 -8.08 4.08 0.13
N LEU A 19 -7.69 2.87 -0.28
CA LEU A 19 -8.42 1.63 0.04
C LEU A 19 -8.38 1.33 1.53
N LEU A 20 -7.21 1.44 2.16
CA LEU A 20 -7.08 1.21 3.61
C LEU A 20 -7.92 2.21 4.40
N ASP A 21 -7.84 3.50 4.08
CA ASP A 21 -8.65 4.53 4.76
C ASP A 21 -10.14 4.27 4.59
N TYR A 22 -10.58 3.97 3.37
CA TYR A 22 -11.97 3.62 3.10
C TYR A 22 -12.39 2.38 3.90
N HIS A 23 -11.59 1.32 3.88
CA HIS A 23 -11.94 0.07 4.52
C HIS A 23 -11.96 0.16 6.05
N ILE A 24 -11.01 0.88 6.65
CA ILE A 24 -10.99 1.14 8.10
C ILE A 24 -12.24 1.93 8.52
N LYS A 25 -12.59 3.00 7.79
CA LYS A 25 -13.78 3.82 8.08
C LYS A 25 -15.09 3.05 7.90
N HIS A 26 -15.11 2.08 7.00
CA HIS A 26 -16.30 1.32 6.64
C HIS A 26 -16.23 -0.15 7.10
N ARG A 27 -15.49 -0.46 8.16
CA ARG A 27 -15.27 -1.83 8.67
C ARG A 27 -16.54 -2.69 8.70
N LYS A 28 -17.67 -2.11 9.14
CA LYS A 28 -18.99 -2.77 9.25
C LYS A 28 -19.66 -3.10 7.91
N LYS A 29 -19.21 -2.50 6.80
CA LYS A 29 -19.72 -2.73 5.44
C LYS A 29 -18.87 -3.71 4.64
N ILE A 30 -17.74 -4.16 5.20
CA ILE A 30 -16.83 -5.09 4.54
C ILE A 30 -17.24 -6.50 4.97
N GLY A 31 -17.45 -7.38 4.00
CA GLY A 31 -17.79 -8.79 4.21
C GLY A 31 -16.60 -9.65 4.64
N MET A 32 -15.61 -9.08 5.34
CA MET A 32 -14.47 -9.79 5.90
C MET A 32 -14.68 -9.97 7.40
N ASP A 33 -14.35 -11.14 7.92
CA ASP A 33 -14.24 -11.32 9.37
C ASP A 33 -13.04 -10.55 9.95
N ASP A 34 -12.88 -10.56 11.29
CA ASP A 34 -11.81 -9.79 11.94
C ASP A 34 -10.42 -10.30 11.58
N GLN A 35 -10.24 -11.61 11.43
CA GLN A 35 -8.96 -12.20 11.09
C GLN A 35 -8.58 -11.91 9.63
N GLU A 36 -9.54 -12.01 8.72
CA GLU A 36 -9.39 -11.65 7.31
C GLU A 36 -9.06 -10.16 7.16
N PHE A 37 -9.73 -9.31 7.91
CA PHE A 37 -9.48 -7.87 7.90
C PHE A 37 -8.08 -7.54 8.42
N ASP A 38 -7.66 -8.15 9.52
CA ASP A 38 -6.31 -7.95 10.08
C ASP A 38 -5.24 -8.43 9.10
N ASN A 39 -5.44 -9.59 8.47
CA ASN A 39 -4.54 -10.10 7.44
C ASN A 39 -4.47 -9.16 6.22
N TYR A 40 -5.61 -8.62 5.79
CA TYR A 40 -5.69 -7.64 4.71
C TYR A 40 -4.92 -6.36 5.04
N VAL A 41 -5.12 -5.80 6.24
CA VAL A 41 -4.42 -4.58 6.70
C VAL A 41 -2.93 -4.83 6.77
N ASN A 42 -2.50 -5.94 7.37
CA ASN A 42 -1.08 -6.28 7.48
C ASN A 42 -0.42 -6.43 6.11
N ALA A 43 -1.04 -7.15 5.18
CA ALA A 43 -0.52 -7.31 3.82
C ALA A 43 -0.38 -5.96 3.09
N ALA A 44 -1.36 -5.06 3.24
CA ALA A 44 -1.29 -3.73 2.64
C ALA A 44 -0.19 -2.85 3.25
N LEU A 45 0.02 -2.94 4.57
CA LEU A 45 1.09 -2.23 5.28
C LEU A 45 2.48 -2.77 4.88
N GLU A 46 2.63 -4.09 4.75
CA GLU A 46 3.85 -4.72 4.24
C GLU A 46 4.18 -4.23 2.83
N ARG A 47 3.19 -4.20 1.94
CA ARG A 47 3.36 -3.69 0.58
C ARG A 47 3.74 -2.21 0.55
N LEU A 48 3.11 -1.38 1.38
CA LEU A 48 3.48 0.05 1.51
C LEU A 48 4.92 0.23 2.01
N SER A 49 5.36 -0.62 2.94
CA SER A 49 6.74 -0.63 3.43
C SER A 49 7.74 -1.02 2.33
N GLU A 50 7.41 -2.03 1.52
CA GLU A 50 8.21 -2.43 0.36
C GLU A 50 8.31 -1.32 -0.69
N ILE A 51 7.18 -0.72 -1.08
CA ILE A 51 7.15 0.41 -2.02
C ILE A 51 8.06 1.55 -1.52
N LYS A 52 7.99 1.87 -0.22
CA LYS A 52 8.84 2.91 0.38
C LYS A 52 10.33 2.57 0.26
N LYS A 53 10.72 1.30 0.48
CA LYS A 53 12.11 0.84 0.30
C LYS A 53 12.54 0.95 -1.15
N LEU A 54 11.73 0.47 -2.10
CA LEU A 54 12.02 0.52 -3.54
C LEU A 54 12.21 1.96 -4.02
N LEU A 55 11.36 2.88 -3.56
CA LEU A 55 11.49 4.30 -3.87
C LEU A 55 12.76 4.90 -3.26
N ALA A 56 13.08 4.59 -1.99
CA ALA A 56 14.30 5.08 -1.33
C ALA A 56 15.58 4.59 -2.03
N GLU A 57 15.69 3.29 -2.30
CA GLU A 57 16.84 2.68 -2.98
C GLU A 57 17.05 3.22 -4.40
N SER A 58 15.98 3.71 -5.04
CA SER A 58 16.04 4.34 -6.34
C SER A 58 16.53 5.79 -6.35
N THR A 59 16.54 6.43 -5.17
CA THR A 59 16.95 7.83 -4.99
C THR A 59 18.42 7.96 -4.59
N ASP A 60 19.05 6.86 -4.14
CA ASP A 60 20.40 6.82 -3.56
C ASP A 60 21.52 6.37 -4.53
N ARG A 61 21.24 6.24 -5.83
CA ARG A 61 22.28 5.94 -6.83
C ARG A 61 22.64 7.20 -7.63
N PRO A 62 23.89 7.69 -7.56
CA PRO A 62 24.37 8.81 -8.37
C PRO A 62 24.38 8.49 -9.87
#